data_AF-M0ZX08-F1
#
_entry.id   AF-M0ZX08-F1
#
_cell.length_a   1.000
_cell.length_b   1.000
_cell.length_c   1.000
_cell.angle_alpha   90.00
_cell.angle_beta   90.00
_cell.angle_gamma   90.00
#
_symmetry.space_group_name_H-M   'P 1'
#
loop_
_entity.id
_entity.type
_entity.pdbx_description
1 polymer ?
#
loop_
_entity_poly.entity_id
_entity_poly.type
_entity_poly.pdbx_seq_one_letter_code
_entity_poly.pdbx_strand_id
1 'polypeptide(L)'
;MRVFMPSPAGHRKVILATNIAETSVTIPGIRYVVDPGLVKARTYDPKMGVDSLIIVTTSKAQALQRSGRAGRDGPGKCYRLYQESFFEKLTDSTLPEIKRCDLSNVVLQLKALGIDDVINFDFIEKPDRTAVVNSLWSLYLLGAVTEDNKLSDVGRQMARLPLDPVYSKALIVASQFGCLKEMLICVAMLSVESIFYAPREKLEESRNALKSFASPEGDHLTLLNVYRAADEFFQKSKMVHSEEKAEKNLRKWCKDNYINSRSLKHARDIHSQIVRNVEQMGLRVTSCEDDTLLLRRCLAASFFLKAAMKQPDGAYRVTLSGLIVQIHPSSVLFRAKPECIVFNELVHTNHSYVRNVSRIDYLWLVELAPHLYAVQD
;
A
#
# COMPACT_ATOMS: atom_id res chain seq x y z
N MET A 1 3.87 16.47 19.21
CA MET A 1 3.67 15.01 19.39
C MET A 1 3.59 14.70 20.89
N ARG A 2 2.52 14.05 21.40
CA ARG A 2 2.33 13.81 22.86
C ARG A 2 3.48 13.03 23.51
N VAL A 3 4.19 12.21 22.73
CA VAL A 3 5.32 11.40 23.18
C VAL A 3 6.54 12.23 23.62
N PHE A 4 6.62 13.53 23.35
CA PHE A 4 7.71 14.39 23.84
C PHE A 4 7.34 15.22 25.07
N MET A 5 6.07 15.21 25.48
CA MET A 5 5.63 15.97 26.66
C MET A 5 6.20 15.34 27.94
N PRO A 6 6.60 16.16 28.93
CA PRO A 6 7.04 15.64 30.23
C PRO A 6 5.90 14.91 30.95
N SER A 7 6.23 13.97 31.83
CA SER A 7 5.24 13.40 32.75
C SER A 7 4.88 14.40 33.84
N PRO A 8 3.63 14.36 34.35
CA PRO A 8 3.27 15.05 35.59
C PRO A 8 4.19 14.65 36.74
N ALA A 9 4.35 15.53 37.72
CA ALA A 9 5.13 15.25 38.92
C ALA A 9 4.61 13.98 39.62
N GLY A 10 5.52 13.18 40.16
CA GLY A 10 5.22 11.91 40.84
C GLY A 10 4.81 10.75 39.91
N HIS A 11 4.74 10.95 38.59
CA HIS A 11 4.29 9.93 37.64
C HIS A 11 5.40 9.47 36.71
N ARG A 12 5.37 8.18 36.34
CA ARG A 12 6.23 7.62 35.31
C ARG A 12 5.52 7.63 33.96
N LYS A 13 6.22 8.09 32.93
CA LYS A 13 5.77 7.98 31.54
C LYS A 13 6.08 6.60 30.99
N VAL A 14 5.09 5.97 30.39
CA VAL A 14 5.24 4.72 29.65
C VAL A 14 4.94 4.98 28.18
N ILE A 15 5.84 4.56 27.31
CA ILE A 15 5.73 4.75 25.86
C ILE A 15 5.62 3.37 25.22
N LEU A 16 4.51 3.13 24.52
CA LEU A 16 4.34 1.96 23.67
C LEU A 16 4.75 2.35 22.26
N ALA A 17 5.83 1.76 21.76
CA ALA A 17 6.42 2.11 20.49
C ALA A 17 6.70 0.87 19.62
N THR A 18 6.69 1.08 18.31
CA THR A 18 7.24 0.14 17.32
C THR A 18 8.76 0.30 17.24
N ASN A 19 9.40 -0.39 16.29
CA ASN A 19 10.81 -0.19 15.95
C ASN A 19 11.17 1.24 15.49
N ILE A 20 10.20 2.16 15.34
CA ILE A 20 10.49 3.60 15.14
C ILE A 20 11.33 4.18 16.30
N ALA A 21 11.12 3.72 17.53
CA ALA A 21 11.92 4.15 18.68
C ALA A 21 13.32 3.52 18.73
N GLU A 22 13.58 2.50 17.90
CA GLU A 22 14.85 1.77 17.83
C GLU A 22 15.95 2.59 17.15
N THR A 23 15.60 3.34 16.09
CA THR A 23 16.54 4.13 15.27
C THR A 23 16.07 5.57 15.13
N SER A 24 14.88 5.78 14.57
CA SER A 24 14.41 7.06 13.98
C SER A 24 14.10 8.17 14.96
N VAL A 25 13.80 7.87 16.23
CA VAL A 25 13.38 8.88 17.21
C VAL A 25 14.15 8.76 18.53
N THR A 26 14.56 9.91 19.05
CA THR A 26 15.15 10.03 20.39
C THR A 26 14.11 10.63 21.32
N ILE A 27 13.71 9.90 22.35
CA ILE A 27 12.77 10.40 23.37
C ILE A 27 13.58 10.59 24.65
N PRO A 28 13.63 11.82 25.20
CA PRO A 28 14.40 12.09 26.41
C PRO A 28 13.77 11.41 27.63
N GLY A 29 14.60 11.08 28.61
CA GLY A 29 14.19 10.52 29.90
C GLY A 29 13.92 9.02 29.89
N ILE A 30 14.27 8.29 28.82
CA ILE A 30 14.16 6.83 28.81
C ILE A 30 15.25 6.24 29.71
N ARG A 31 14.83 5.61 30.81
CA ARG A 31 15.69 4.85 31.73
C ARG A 31 15.44 3.34 31.70
N TYR A 32 14.30 2.93 31.17
CA TYR A 32 13.84 1.55 31.18
C TYR A 32 13.34 1.17 29.80
N VAL A 33 13.82 0.06 29.26
CA VAL A 33 13.35 -0.55 28.03
C VAL A 33 12.82 -1.94 28.34
N VAL A 34 11.67 -2.29 27.78
CA VAL A 34 11.10 -3.64 27.83
C VAL A 34 11.08 -4.16 26.39
N ASP A 35 11.85 -5.19 26.10
CA ASP A 35 12.04 -5.72 24.75
C ASP A 35 11.44 -7.13 24.62
N PRO A 36 10.35 -7.30 23.86
CA PRO A 36 9.77 -8.62 23.61
C PRO A 36 10.55 -9.44 22.56
N GLY A 37 11.55 -8.87 21.88
CA GLY A 37 12.37 -9.58 20.90
C GLY A 37 11.70 -9.81 19.54
N LEU A 38 10.61 -9.09 19.26
CA LEU A 38 9.83 -9.19 18.02
C LEU A 38 9.80 -7.87 17.26
N VAL A 39 9.61 -7.96 15.95
CA VAL A 39 9.37 -6.84 15.04
C VAL A 39 8.45 -7.27 13.91
N LYS A 40 7.63 -6.36 13.40
CA LYS A 40 6.84 -6.60 12.20
C LYS A 40 7.66 -6.17 10.99
N ALA A 41 7.99 -7.11 10.09
CA ALA A 41 8.84 -6.86 8.93
C ALA A 41 8.09 -7.17 7.64
N ARG A 42 8.30 -6.35 6.61
CA ARG A 42 7.85 -6.66 5.25
C ARG A 42 8.74 -7.77 4.68
N THR A 43 8.09 -8.76 4.10
CA THR A 43 8.73 -9.89 3.42
C THR A 43 8.03 -10.12 2.10
N TYR A 44 8.79 -10.13 1.02
CA TYR A 44 8.30 -10.40 -0.32
C TYR A 44 8.63 -11.84 -0.73
N ASP A 45 7.62 -12.57 -1.18
CA ASP A 45 7.80 -13.85 -1.85
C ASP A 45 7.80 -13.63 -3.37
N PRO A 46 8.97 -13.74 -4.05
CA PRO A 46 9.06 -13.49 -5.48
C PRO A 46 8.35 -14.54 -6.33
N LYS A 47 8.16 -15.77 -5.83
CA LYS A 47 7.46 -16.83 -6.57
C LYS A 47 5.96 -16.60 -6.56
N MET A 48 5.43 -16.18 -5.41
CA MET A 48 4.01 -15.92 -5.25
C MET A 48 3.62 -14.50 -5.68
N GLY A 49 4.60 -13.58 -5.76
CA GLY A 49 4.38 -12.16 -6.01
C GLY A 49 3.68 -11.46 -4.83
N VAL A 50 3.96 -11.89 -3.61
CA VAL A 50 3.21 -11.49 -2.41
C VAL A 50 4.09 -10.72 -1.44
N ASP A 51 3.67 -9.51 -1.11
CA ASP A 51 4.14 -8.78 0.05
C ASP A 51 3.37 -9.20 1.30
N SER A 52 4.08 -9.69 2.30
CA SER A 52 3.53 -10.05 3.60
C SER A 52 4.16 -9.23 4.70
N LEU A 53 3.33 -8.81 5.66
CA LEU A 53 3.80 -8.09 6.84
C LEU A 53 3.70 -9.04 8.04
N ILE A 54 4.76 -9.80 8.25
CA ILE A 54 4.83 -10.87 9.26
C ILE A 54 5.56 -10.41 10.52
N ILE A 55 5.23 -11.07 11.64
CA ILE A 55 5.97 -10.89 12.90
C ILE A 55 7.18 -11.82 12.85
N VAL A 56 8.37 -11.25 12.98
CA VAL A 56 9.64 -11.98 13.01
C VAL A 56 10.41 -11.63 14.28
N THR A 57 11.37 -12.48 14.61
CA THR A 57 12.32 -12.20 15.67
C THR A 57 13.26 -11.07 15.27
N THR A 58 13.67 -10.26 16.24
CA THR A 58 14.67 -9.21 16.02
C THR A 58 16.07 -9.79 15.84
N SER A 59 16.97 -9.08 15.17
CA SER A 59 18.39 -9.43 15.19
C SER A 59 19.09 -8.99 16.49
N LYS A 60 20.28 -9.52 16.76
CA LYS A 60 21.13 -9.09 17.88
C LYS A 60 21.42 -7.60 17.79
N ALA A 61 21.75 -7.08 16.60
CA ALA A 61 21.97 -5.65 16.38
C ALA A 61 20.77 -4.80 16.80
N GLN A 62 19.54 -5.20 16.42
CA GLN A 62 18.32 -4.49 16.81
C GLN A 62 18.08 -4.53 18.33
N ALA A 63 18.21 -5.70 18.94
CA ALA A 63 18.05 -5.87 20.38
C ALA A 63 19.08 -5.05 21.18
N LEU A 64 20.31 -4.93 20.67
CA LEU A 64 21.35 -4.07 21.23
C LEU A 64 20.99 -2.59 21.09
N GLN A 65 20.53 -2.16 19.90
CA GLN A 65 20.06 -0.78 19.71
C GLN A 65 18.90 -0.42 20.64
N ARG A 66 17.94 -1.34 20.84
CA ARG A 66 16.85 -1.18 21.81
C ARG A 66 17.38 -0.98 23.22
N SER A 67 18.29 -1.84 23.68
CA SER A 67 18.91 -1.67 25.01
C SER A 67 19.68 -0.35 25.15
N GLY A 68 20.35 0.10 24.08
CA GLY A 68 21.07 1.37 24.06
C GLY A 68 20.17 2.59 24.27
N ARG A 69 18.86 2.50 24.01
CA ARG A 69 17.90 3.58 24.28
C ARG A 69 17.75 3.89 25.77
N ALA A 70 17.95 2.91 26.65
CA ALA A 70 17.91 3.12 28.10
C ALA A 70 19.14 3.85 28.65
N GLY A 71 20.26 3.85 27.90
CA GLY A 71 21.55 4.36 28.37
C GLY A 71 21.89 5.79 27.94
N ARG A 72 20.97 6.49 27.24
CA ARG A 72 21.30 7.77 26.59
C ARG A 72 21.50 8.93 27.55
N ASP A 73 20.64 9.06 28.55
CA ASP A 73 20.70 10.16 29.52
C ASP A 73 21.41 9.73 30.82
N GLY A 74 22.12 8.60 30.79
CA GLY A 74 22.86 7.99 31.90
C GLY A 74 22.43 6.54 32.17
N PRO A 75 22.76 5.98 33.36
CA PRO A 75 22.47 4.59 33.68
C PRO A 75 20.99 4.23 33.52
N GLY A 76 20.72 3.09 32.89
CA GLY A 76 19.38 2.58 32.64
C GLY A 76 19.34 1.04 32.63
N LYS A 77 18.15 0.46 32.49
CA LYS A 77 17.94 -0.99 32.49
C LYS A 77 17.16 -1.43 31.24
N CYS A 78 17.55 -2.56 30.67
CA CYS A 78 16.81 -3.22 29.60
C CYS A 78 16.32 -4.58 30.08
N TYR A 79 15.01 -4.80 30.00
CA TYR A 79 14.36 -6.06 30.34
C TYR A 79 13.99 -6.79 29.06
N ARG A 80 14.75 -7.81 28.70
CA ARG A 80 14.44 -8.70 27.57
C ARG A 80 13.48 -9.78 28.06
N LEU A 81 12.36 -9.98 27.36
CA LEU A 81 11.34 -10.98 27.73
C LEU A 81 11.65 -12.38 27.17
N TYR A 82 12.92 -12.67 26.95
CA TYR A 82 13.44 -13.92 26.39
C TYR A 82 14.76 -14.27 27.08
N GLN A 83 15.08 -15.57 27.11
CA GLN A 83 16.30 -16.07 27.76
C GLN A 83 17.56 -15.66 27.00
N GLU A 84 18.69 -15.62 27.70
CA GLU A 84 20.00 -15.34 27.10
C GLU A 84 20.37 -16.38 26.02
N SER A 85 20.04 -17.65 26.24
CA SER A 85 20.20 -18.72 25.25
C SER A 85 19.43 -18.48 23.95
N PHE A 86 18.30 -17.76 24.01
CA PHE A 86 17.53 -17.36 22.84
C PHE A 86 18.17 -16.16 22.15
N PHE A 87 18.69 -15.19 22.91
CA PHE A 87 19.44 -14.05 22.36
C PHE A 87 20.62 -14.53 21.52
N GLU A 88 21.35 -15.55 21.98
CA GLU A 88 22.50 -16.08 21.25
C GLU A 88 22.14 -16.75 19.91
N LYS A 89 20.91 -17.24 19.79
CA LYS A 89 20.37 -17.85 18.56
C LYS A 89 19.81 -16.83 17.56
N LEU A 90 19.66 -15.57 17.95
CA LEU A 90 19.21 -14.52 17.02
C LEU A 90 20.25 -14.29 15.92
N THR A 91 19.80 -13.88 14.74
CA THR A 91 20.71 -13.46 13.67
C THR A 91 21.48 -12.22 14.10
N ASP A 92 22.73 -12.08 13.67
CA ASP A 92 23.55 -10.93 14.09
C ASP A 92 22.99 -9.60 13.57
N SER A 93 22.55 -9.59 12.32
CA SER A 93 21.99 -8.42 11.65
C SER A 93 20.67 -8.75 10.93
N THR A 94 19.88 -7.71 10.67
CA THR A 94 18.66 -7.81 9.87
C THR A 94 19.00 -7.93 8.38
N LEU A 95 18.30 -8.82 7.69
CA LEU A 95 18.38 -8.92 6.24
C LEU A 95 18.04 -7.56 5.58
N PRO A 96 18.83 -7.07 4.61
CA PRO A 96 18.56 -5.79 3.97
C PRO A 96 17.28 -5.78 3.15
N GLU A 97 16.75 -4.58 2.95
CA GLU A 97 15.48 -4.37 2.25
C GLU A 97 15.48 -4.89 0.82
N ILE A 98 16.57 -4.69 0.07
CA ILE A 98 16.70 -5.15 -1.32
C ILE A 98 16.54 -6.67 -1.50
N LYS A 99 16.71 -7.46 -0.44
CA LYS A 99 16.53 -8.93 -0.47
C LYS A 99 15.14 -9.38 -0.04
N ARG A 100 14.24 -8.46 0.35
CA ARG A 100 12.94 -8.78 0.97
C ARG A 100 11.79 -7.88 0.52
N CYS A 101 11.96 -7.09 -0.53
CA CYS A 101 10.91 -6.27 -1.13
C CYS A 101 10.77 -6.54 -2.64
N ASP A 102 9.64 -6.12 -3.21
CA ASP A 102 9.47 -6.05 -4.66
C ASP A 102 10.46 -5.04 -5.27
N LEU A 103 11.18 -5.48 -6.30
CA LEU A 103 12.21 -4.69 -6.97
C LEU A 103 11.69 -3.99 -8.22
N SER A 104 10.41 -4.15 -8.58
CA SER A 104 9.83 -3.58 -9.81
C SER A 104 10.08 -2.07 -9.94
N ASN A 105 9.91 -1.30 -8.86
CA ASN A 105 10.20 0.14 -8.89
C ASN A 105 11.70 0.42 -8.99
N VAL A 106 12.55 -0.33 -8.27
CA VAL A 106 14.01 -0.16 -8.32
C VAL A 106 14.55 -0.44 -9.72
N VAL A 107 14.09 -1.53 -10.35
CA VAL A 107 14.46 -1.92 -11.72
C VAL A 107 14.00 -0.86 -12.72
N LEU A 108 12.78 -0.33 -12.58
CA LEU A 108 12.28 0.74 -13.44
C LEU A 108 13.17 2.00 -13.36
N GLN A 109 13.56 2.39 -12.15
CA GLN A 109 14.42 3.56 -11.94
C GLN A 109 15.84 3.33 -12.48
N LEU A 110 16.43 2.14 -12.30
CA LEU A 110 17.74 1.82 -12.88
C LEU A 110 17.71 1.87 -14.42
N LYS A 111 16.66 1.32 -15.04
CA LYS A 111 16.44 1.43 -16.49
C LYS A 111 16.30 2.88 -16.95
N ALA A 112 15.59 3.72 -16.19
CA ALA A 112 15.46 5.14 -16.49
C ALA A 112 16.78 5.92 -16.37
N LEU A 113 17.71 5.47 -15.53
CA LEU A 113 19.07 6.00 -15.42
C LEU A 113 20.00 5.52 -16.55
N GLY A 114 19.53 4.65 -17.45
CA GLY A 114 20.32 4.10 -18.57
C GLY A 114 21.10 2.83 -18.23
N ILE A 115 20.77 2.16 -17.11
CA ILE A 115 21.39 0.89 -16.74
C ILE A 115 20.56 -0.26 -17.33
N ASP A 116 21.05 -0.82 -18.43
CA ASP A 116 20.34 -1.90 -19.12
C ASP A 116 20.57 -3.28 -18.49
N ASP A 117 21.79 -3.56 -18.04
CA ASP A 117 22.12 -4.80 -17.34
C ASP A 117 21.88 -4.69 -15.84
N VAL A 118 20.60 -4.75 -15.46
CA VAL A 118 20.18 -4.69 -14.06
C VAL A 118 20.56 -5.98 -13.30
N ILE A 119 20.72 -7.10 -13.99
CA ILE A 119 21.04 -8.40 -13.38
C ILE A 119 22.47 -8.40 -12.84
N ASN A 120 23.42 -7.82 -13.58
CA ASN A 120 24.82 -7.74 -13.16
C ASN A 120 25.19 -6.40 -12.52
N PHE A 121 24.21 -5.53 -12.24
CA PHE A 121 24.45 -4.27 -11.54
C PHE A 121 25.10 -4.50 -10.17
N ASP A 122 26.07 -3.65 -9.83
CA ASP A 122 26.91 -3.80 -8.64
C ASP A 122 26.25 -3.22 -7.38
N PHE A 123 25.24 -3.94 -6.87
CA PHE A 123 24.63 -3.62 -5.59
C PHE A 123 25.57 -3.96 -4.41
N ILE A 124 25.56 -3.11 -3.37
CA ILE A 124 26.27 -3.37 -2.09
C ILE A 124 25.93 -4.77 -1.57
N GLU A 125 24.64 -5.10 -1.56
CA GLU A 125 24.17 -6.45 -1.37
C GLU A 125 23.27 -6.86 -2.53
N LYS A 126 23.67 -7.91 -3.24
CA LYS A 126 22.95 -8.37 -4.43
C LYS A 126 21.60 -8.99 -4.05
N PRO A 127 20.49 -8.58 -4.69
CA PRO A 127 19.20 -9.26 -4.55
C PRO A 127 19.24 -10.66 -5.15
N ASP A 128 18.22 -11.46 -4.87
CA ASP A 128 18.02 -12.72 -5.58
C ASP A 128 17.79 -12.43 -7.08
N ARG A 129 18.48 -13.19 -7.94
CA ARG A 129 18.33 -13.10 -9.40
C ARG A 129 16.88 -13.33 -9.81
N THR A 130 16.19 -14.26 -9.14
CA THR A 130 14.77 -14.55 -9.41
C THR A 130 13.90 -13.31 -9.20
N ALA A 131 14.15 -12.54 -8.13
CA ALA A 131 13.40 -11.32 -7.84
C ALA A 131 13.60 -10.24 -8.91
N VAL A 132 14.84 -10.07 -9.39
CA VAL A 132 15.15 -9.12 -10.48
C VAL A 132 14.48 -9.55 -11.79
N VAL A 133 14.55 -10.83 -12.13
CA VAL A 133 13.93 -11.38 -13.35
C VAL A 133 12.40 -11.22 -13.30
N ASN A 134 11.76 -11.53 -12.17
CA ASN A 134 10.32 -11.37 -12.03
C ASN A 134 9.89 -9.89 -12.09
N SER A 135 10.73 -8.98 -11.59
CA SER A 135 10.51 -7.54 -11.69
C SER A 135 10.60 -7.05 -13.14
N LEU A 136 11.61 -7.49 -13.89
CA LEU A 136 11.74 -7.22 -15.32
C LEU A 136 10.55 -7.76 -16.11
N TRP A 137 10.14 -9.00 -15.81
CA TRP A 137 8.97 -9.62 -16.45
C TRP A 137 7.68 -8.84 -16.17
N SER A 138 7.46 -8.41 -14.93
CA SER A 138 6.28 -7.60 -14.57
C SER A 138 6.29 -6.26 -15.29
N LEU A 139 7.45 -5.60 -15.40
CA LEU A 139 7.60 -4.35 -16.15
C LEU A 139 7.40 -4.53 -17.65
N TYR A 140 7.85 -5.66 -18.21
CA TYR A 140 7.59 -6.03 -19.61
C TYR A 140 6.09 -6.19 -19.86
N LEU A 141 5.38 -6.95 -19.02
CA LEU A 141 3.92 -7.10 -19.13
C LEU A 141 3.17 -5.76 -19.01
N LEU A 142 3.61 -4.87 -18.12
CA LEU A 142 3.03 -3.51 -18.03
C LEU A 142 3.34 -2.62 -19.24
N GLY A 143 4.20 -3.07 -20.16
CA GLY A 143 4.66 -2.34 -21.34
C GLY A 143 5.70 -1.27 -21.00
N ALA A 144 6.33 -1.32 -19.83
CA ALA A 144 7.36 -0.39 -19.41
C ALA A 144 8.72 -0.72 -20.05
N VAL A 145 8.97 -2.00 -20.32
CA VAL A 145 10.20 -2.53 -20.93
C VAL A 145 9.83 -3.22 -22.24
N THR A 146 10.63 -3.04 -23.28
CA THR A 146 10.47 -3.67 -24.60
C THR A 146 11.10 -5.06 -24.64
N GLU A 147 10.86 -5.81 -25.72
CA GLU A 147 11.49 -7.13 -25.95
C GLU A 147 13.02 -7.05 -25.97
N ASP A 148 13.58 -5.96 -26.52
CA ASP A 148 15.03 -5.67 -26.52
C ASP A 148 15.57 -5.27 -25.13
N ASN A 149 14.77 -5.44 -24.07
CA ASN A 149 15.09 -5.04 -22.71
C ASN A 149 15.42 -3.54 -22.60
N LYS A 150 14.77 -2.67 -23.38
CA LYS A 150 14.94 -1.21 -23.28
C LYS A 150 13.72 -0.56 -22.65
N LEU A 151 13.91 0.62 -22.05
CA LEU A 151 12.80 1.39 -21.50
C LEU A 151 11.92 1.95 -22.63
N SER A 152 10.63 1.63 -22.62
CA SER A 152 9.65 2.15 -23.57
C SER A 152 9.25 3.59 -23.23
N ASP A 153 8.51 4.28 -24.10
CA ASP A 153 8.00 5.61 -23.79
C ASP A 153 7.00 5.60 -22.63
N VAL A 154 6.20 4.53 -22.52
CA VAL A 154 5.35 4.28 -21.35
C VAL A 154 6.22 4.08 -20.10
N GLY A 155 7.31 3.33 -20.20
CA GLY A 155 8.28 3.15 -19.11
C GLY A 155 8.92 4.46 -18.65
N ARG A 156 9.30 5.34 -19.60
CA ARG A 156 9.80 6.68 -19.30
C ARG A 156 8.75 7.53 -18.57
N GLN A 157 7.50 7.47 -19.00
CA GLN A 157 6.40 8.16 -18.32
C GLN A 157 6.19 7.60 -16.91
N MET A 158 6.21 6.27 -16.74
CA MET A 158 6.06 5.63 -15.45
C MET A 158 7.17 6.02 -14.47
N ALA A 159 8.42 6.08 -14.93
CA ALA A 159 9.57 6.42 -14.10
C ALA A 159 9.55 7.88 -13.58
N ARG A 160 8.82 8.79 -14.25
CA ARG A 160 8.63 10.19 -13.80
C ARG A 160 7.65 10.31 -12.62
N LEU A 161 6.84 9.29 -12.37
CA LEU A 161 5.87 9.29 -11.28
C LEU A 161 6.48 8.63 -10.03
N PRO A 162 6.37 9.24 -8.84
CA PRO A 162 6.87 8.67 -7.59
C PRO A 162 5.90 7.61 -7.04
N LEU A 163 5.58 6.60 -7.86
CA LEU A 163 4.55 5.61 -7.60
C LEU A 163 5.03 4.22 -8.04
N ASP A 164 4.41 3.18 -7.49
CA ASP A 164 4.62 1.81 -7.95
C ASP A 164 4.23 1.67 -9.43
N PRO A 165 4.93 0.81 -10.21
CA PRO A 165 4.69 0.66 -11.64
C PRO A 165 3.22 0.45 -12.03
N VAL A 166 2.47 -0.35 -11.26
CA VAL A 166 1.04 -0.59 -11.51
C VAL A 166 0.21 0.69 -11.39
N TYR A 167 0.48 1.53 -10.38
CA TYR A 167 -0.21 2.81 -10.22
C TYR A 167 0.19 3.83 -11.30
N SER A 168 1.48 3.86 -11.64
CA SER A 168 1.97 4.70 -12.73
C SER A 168 1.30 4.34 -14.06
N LYS A 169 1.21 3.03 -14.36
CA LYS A 169 0.46 2.53 -15.52
C LYS A 169 -1.02 2.91 -15.45
N ALA A 170 -1.65 2.78 -14.29
CA ALA A 170 -3.05 3.10 -14.10
C ALA A 170 -3.38 4.57 -14.44
N LEU A 171 -2.53 5.51 -14.06
CA LEU A 171 -2.72 6.93 -14.40
C LEU A 171 -2.54 7.20 -15.89
N ILE A 172 -1.53 6.57 -16.52
CA ILE A 172 -1.31 6.72 -17.97
C ILE A 172 -2.51 6.17 -18.76
N VAL A 173 -2.98 4.97 -18.41
CA VAL A 173 -4.14 4.34 -19.05
C VAL A 173 -5.43 5.13 -18.78
N ALA A 174 -5.64 5.62 -17.55
CA ALA A 174 -6.82 6.40 -17.22
C ALA A 174 -6.93 7.71 -18.02
N SER A 175 -5.80 8.30 -18.41
CA SER A 175 -5.79 9.45 -19.32
C SER A 175 -6.33 9.10 -20.72
N GLN A 176 -6.07 7.89 -21.20
CA GLN A 176 -6.57 7.40 -22.49
C GLN A 176 -8.06 7.01 -22.42
N PHE A 177 -8.48 6.41 -21.31
CA PHE A 177 -9.87 6.04 -21.06
C PHE A 177 -10.77 7.25 -20.79
N GLY A 178 -10.21 8.36 -20.32
CA GLY A 178 -10.95 9.56 -20.00
C GLY A 178 -11.39 9.67 -18.55
N CYS A 179 -10.94 8.79 -17.65
CA CYS A 179 -11.28 8.73 -16.22
C CYS A 179 -10.10 9.07 -15.29
N LEU A 180 -9.21 9.98 -15.72
CA LEU A 180 -7.98 10.28 -14.97
C LEU A 180 -8.28 10.90 -13.60
N LYS A 181 -9.30 11.77 -13.47
CA LYS A 181 -9.67 12.37 -12.18
C LYS A 181 -10.04 11.32 -11.14
N GLU A 182 -10.84 10.33 -11.54
CA GLU A 182 -11.24 9.22 -10.67
C GLU A 182 -10.05 8.35 -10.29
N MET A 183 -9.20 8.01 -11.27
CA MET A 183 -8.04 7.17 -11.01
C MET A 183 -7.00 7.85 -10.12
N LEU A 184 -6.80 9.16 -10.25
CA LEU A 184 -5.94 9.95 -9.35
C LEU A 184 -6.39 9.83 -7.90
N ILE A 185 -7.71 9.94 -7.66
CA ILE A 185 -8.28 9.77 -6.33
C ILE A 185 -8.08 8.33 -5.84
N CYS A 186 -8.39 7.32 -6.66
CA CYS A 186 -8.19 5.92 -6.30
C CYS A 186 -6.74 5.63 -5.91
N VAL A 187 -5.77 6.01 -6.75
CA VAL A 187 -4.34 5.81 -6.49
C VAL A 187 -3.90 6.52 -5.20
N ALA A 188 -4.33 7.77 -4.99
CA ALA A 188 -4.00 8.51 -3.78
C ALA A 188 -4.56 7.84 -2.51
N MET A 189 -5.79 7.33 -2.58
CA MET A 189 -6.44 6.62 -1.47
C MET A 189 -5.82 5.24 -1.22
N LEU A 190 -5.32 4.56 -2.24
CA LEU A 190 -4.59 3.29 -2.13
C LEU A 190 -3.15 3.45 -1.62
N SER A 191 -2.56 4.64 -1.77
CA SER A 191 -1.17 4.92 -1.38
C SER A 191 -1.00 5.22 0.11
N VAL A 192 -2.08 5.25 0.89
CA VAL A 192 -2.05 5.52 2.34
C VAL A 192 -2.46 4.30 3.16
N GLU A 193 -2.15 4.33 4.46
CA GLU A 193 -2.67 3.33 5.40
C GLU A 193 -4.21 3.33 5.41
N SER A 194 -4.80 2.18 5.78
CA SER A 194 -6.25 1.93 5.83
C SER A 194 -7.06 3.18 6.24
N ILE A 195 -7.91 3.63 5.31
CA ILE A 195 -8.81 4.77 5.48
C ILE A 195 -9.86 4.48 6.54
N PHE A 196 -10.37 3.26 6.59
CA PHE A 196 -11.41 2.85 7.53
C PHE A 196 -10.78 2.34 8.82
N TYR A 197 -11.38 2.71 9.96
CA TYR A 197 -11.08 2.09 11.25
C TYR A 197 -12.36 1.59 11.91
N ALA A 198 -12.33 0.37 12.45
CA ALA A 198 -13.49 -0.27 13.04
C ALA A 198 -13.17 -0.68 14.49
N PRO A 199 -13.52 0.16 15.49
CA PRO A 199 -13.35 -0.19 16.90
C PRO A 199 -14.18 -1.42 17.25
N ARG A 200 -13.61 -2.36 18.02
CA ARG A 200 -14.28 -3.62 18.39
C ARG A 200 -15.65 -3.41 19.06
N GLU A 201 -15.76 -2.37 19.87
CA GLU A 201 -17.01 -2.02 20.58
C GLU A 201 -18.06 -1.39 19.67
N LYS A 202 -17.65 -0.82 18.53
CA LYS A 202 -18.51 -0.04 17.62
C LYS A 202 -18.54 -0.59 16.20
N LEU A 203 -18.42 -1.90 16.06
CA LEU A 203 -18.34 -2.56 14.76
C LEU A 203 -19.62 -2.35 13.93
N GLU A 204 -20.79 -2.38 14.55
CA GLU A 204 -22.07 -2.18 13.83
C GLU A 204 -22.25 -0.74 13.36
N GLU A 205 -21.97 0.24 14.22
CA GLU A 205 -21.98 1.66 13.85
C GLU A 205 -21.01 1.95 12.70
N SER A 206 -19.78 1.43 12.79
CA SER A 206 -18.75 1.56 11.75
C SER A 206 -19.20 0.96 10.41
N ARG A 207 -19.81 -0.23 10.44
CA ARG A 207 -20.37 -0.87 9.23
C ARG A 207 -21.52 -0.07 8.65
N ASN A 208 -22.39 0.49 9.48
CA ASN A 208 -23.51 1.29 9.02
C ASN A 208 -23.04 2.61 8.39
N ALA A 209 -22.04 3.28 8.97
CA ALA A 209 -21.42 4.45 8.35
C ALA A 209 -20.77 4.11 7.00
N LEU A 210 -20.09 2.95 6.90
CA LEU A 210 -19.47 2.51 5.65
C LEU A 210 -20.49 2.25 4.53
N LYS A 211 -21.70 1.78 4.86
CA LYS A 211 -22.77 1.53 3.87
C LYS A 211 -23.12 2.79 3.08
N SER A 212 -23.04 3.97 3.67
CA SER A 212 -23.32 5.24 2.99
C SER A 212 -22.34 5.56 1.86
N PHE A 213 -21.15 4.94 1.87
CA PHE A 213 -20.13 5.13 0.84
C PHE A 213 -19.92 3.89 -0.03
N ALA A 214 -20.44 2.74 0.41
CA ALA A 214 -20.21 1.45 -0.22
C ALA A 214 -20.73 1.43 -1.66
N SER A 215 -19.86 1.09 -2.59
CA SER A 215 -20.24 0.83 -3.97
C SER A 215 -20.42 -0.67 -4.19
N PRO A 216 -21.52 -1.12 -4.82
CA PRO A 216 -21.69 -2.53 -5.18
C PRO A 216 -20.61 -3.01 -6.17
N GLU A 217 -19.97 -2.08 -6.88
CA GLU A 217 -18.92 -2.35 -7.86
C GLU A 217 -17.56 -2.64 -7.21
N GLY A 218 -17.35 -2.23 -5.96
CA GLY A 218 -16.21 -2.63 -5.15
C GLY A 218 -15.56 -1.53 -4.32
N ASP A 219 -14.42 -1.90 -3.73
CA ASP A 219 -13.70 -1.08 -2.76
C ASP A 219 -13.02 0.13 -3.42
N HIS A 220 -12.53 0.03 -4.66
CA HIS A 220 -11.91 1.18 -5.34
C HIS A 220 -12.91 2.33 -5.51
N LEU A 221 -14.15 2.02 -5.91
CA LEU A 221 -15.23 3.00 -6.03
C LEU A 221 -15.72 3.47 -4.66
N THR A 222 -15.68 2.59 -3.65
CA THR A 222 -15.99 3.00 -2.26
C THR A 222 -14.98 4.02 -1.74
N LEU A 223 -13.69 3.84 -2.02
CA LEU A 223 -12.64 4.82 -1.68
C LEU A 223 -12.83 6.14 -2.42
N LEU A 224 -13.20 6.09 -3.71
CA LEU A 224 -13.56 7.27 -4.50
C LEU A 224 -14.74 8.04 -3.88
N ASN A 225 -15.82 7.34 -3.49
CA ASN A 225 -16.99 7.93 -2.85
C ASN A 225 -16.64 8.62 -1.54
N VAL A 226 -15.81 7.99 -0.70
CA VAL A 226 -15.34 8.58 0.55
C VAL A 226 -14.57 9.87 0.30
N TYR A 227 -13.65 9.86 -0.66
CA TYR A 227 -12.85 11.04 -0.98
C TYR A 227 -13.73 12.17 -1.52
N ARG A 228 -14.63 11.88 -2.48
CA ARG A 228 -15.57 12.87 -3.03
C ARG A 228 -16.45 13.48 -1.95
N ALA A 229 -17.04 12.67 -1.07
CA ALA A 229 -17.87 13.15 0.02
C ALA A 229 -17.09 14.00 1.04
N ALA A 230 -15.85 13.61 1.34
CA ALA A 230 -14.98 14.37 2.22
C ALA A 230 -14.57 15.72 1.63
N ASP A 231 -14.23 15.74 0.34
CA ASP A 231 -13.85 16.97 -0.36
C ASP A 231 -15.05 17.90 -0.47
N GLU A 232 -16.23 17.41 -0.86
CA GLU A 232 -17.47 18.18 -0.90
C GLU A 232 -17.80 18.82 0.47
N PHE A 233 -17.70 18.03 1.55
CA PHE A 233 -17.89 18.54 2.91
C PHE A 233 -16.86 19.63 3.27
N PHE A 234 -15.59 19.41 2.91
CA PHE A 234 -14.52 20.39 3.16
C PHE A 234 -14.76 21.69 2.40
N GLN A 235 -15.11 21.64 1.11
CA GLN A 235 -15.38 22.82 0.30
C GLN A 235 -16.57 23.61 0.85
N LYS A 236 -17.68 22.95 1.18
CA LYS A 236 -18.85 23.60 1.81
C LYS A 236 -18.47 24.28 3.12
N SER A 237 -17.65 23.63 3.95
CA SER A 237 -17.20 24.23 5.21
C SER A 237 -16.21 25.39 5.00
N LYS A 238 -15.40 25.37 3.94
CA LYS A 238 -14.44 26.43 3.60
C LYS A 238 -15.13 27.69 3.04
N MET A 239 -16.32 27.56 2.44
CA MET A 239 -17.11 28.71 1.99
C MET A 239 -17.67 29.54 3.15
N VAL A 240 -17.93 28.92 4.30
CA VAL A 240 -18.57 29.56 5.47
C VAL A 240 -17.57 29.90 6.57
N HIS A 241 -16.45 29.17 6.65
CA HIS A 241 -15.50 29.27 7.74
C HIS A 241 -14.05 29.39 7.25
N SER A 242 -13.16 29.87 8.12
CA SER A 242 -11.73 29.85 7.85
C SER A 242 -11.22 28.42 7.58
N GLU A 243 -10.13 28.31 6.83
CA GLU A 243 -9.54 27.03 6.44
C GLU A 243 -9.19 26.14 7.65
N GLU A 244 -8.65 26.73 8.73
CA GLU A 244 -8.38 26.01 9.98
C GLU A 244 -9.64 25.42 10.62
N LYS A 245 -10.75 26.17 10.58
CA LYS A 245 -12.03 25.72 11.12
C LYS A 245 -12.65 24.64 10.23
N ALA A 246 -12.55 24.77 8.91
CA ALA A 246 -12.98 23.75 7.96
C ALA A 246 -12.22 22.44 8.15
N GLU A 247 -10.90 22.50 8.38
CA GLU A 247 -10.08 21.33 8.67
C GLU A 247 -10.48 20.67 10.01
N LYS A 248 -10.80 21.47 11.04
CA LYS A 248 -11.33 20.95 12.31
C LYS A 248 -12.68 20.27 12.13
N ASN A 249 -13.56 20.85 11.30
CA ASN A 249 -14.87 20.27 10.99
C ASN A 249 -14.71 18.97 10.19
N LEU A 250 -13.80 18.92 9.22
CA LEU A 250 -13.50 17.70 8.45
C LEU A 250 -13.00 16.58 9.36
N ARG A 251 -12.13 16.88 10.34
CA ARG A 251 -11.69 15.89 11.34
C ARG A 251 -12.85 15.33 12.17
N LYS A 252 -13.84 16.18 12.50
CA LYS A 252 -15.06 15.73 13.19
C LYS A 252 -15.89 14.83 12.28
N TRP A 253 -16.12 15.24 11.02
CA TRP A 253 -16.82 14.43 10.02
C TRP A 253 -16.16 13.07 9.81
N CYS A 254 -14.81 13.03 9.73
CA CYS A 254 -14.07 11.78 9.62
C CYS A 254 -14.32 10.86 10.81
N LYS A 255 -14.30 11.41 12.04
CA LYS A 255 -14.55 10.65 13.27
C LYS A 255 -15.97 10.08 13.30
N ASP A 256 -16.96 10.87 12.90
CA ASP A 256 -18.36 10.48 12.89
C ASP A 256 -18.64 9.38 11.83
N ASN A 257 -17.84 9.35 10.75
CA ASN A 257 -17.93 8.36 9.67
C ASN A 257 -16.89 7.22 9.77
N TYR A 258 -16.18 7.08 10.89
CA TYR A 258 -15.18 6.02 11.09
C TYR A 258 -14.03 6.01 10.06
N ILE A 259 -13.67 7.22 9.59
CA ILE A 259 -12.58 7.48 8.66
C ILE A 259 -11.37 8.03 9.43
N ASN A 260 -10.18 7.51 9.11
CA ASN A 260 -8.92 7.99 9.65
C ASN A 260 -8.56 9.34 9.02
N SER A 261 -8.84 10.42 9.75
CA SER A 261 -8.54 11.79 9.31
C SER A 261 -7.07 12.04 8.93
N ARG A 262 -6.12 11.31 9.53
CA ARG A 262 -4.70 11.45 9.19
C ARG A 262 -4.40 10.82 7.83
N SER A 263 -4.89 9.60 7.61
CA SER A 263 -4.74 8.92 6.31
C SER A 263 -5.43 9.68 5.20
N LEU A 264 -6.65 10.19 5.43
CA LEU A 264 -7.37 10.98 4.45
C LEU A 264 -6.64 12.29 4.10
N LYS A 265 -6.11 13.00 5.11
CA LYS A 265 -5.30 14.19 4.85
C LYS A 265 -4.08 13.85 3.97
N HIS A 266 -3.36 12.78 4.33
CA HIS A 266 -2.20 12.34 3.55
C HIS A 266 -2.59 11.96 2.12
N ALA A 267 -3.75 11.32 1.92
CA ALA A 267 -4.25 11.01 0.58
C ALA A 267 -4.54 12.28 -0.24
N ARG A 268 -5.11 13.34 0.37
CA ARG A 268 -5.31 14.64 -0.31
C ARG A 268 -3.99 15.32 -0.69
N ASP A 269 -2.98 15.22 0.18
CA ASP A 269 -1.63 15.74 -0.09
C ASP A 269 -0.98 14.98 -1.27
N ILE A 270 -1.03 13.65 -1.25
CA ILE A 270 -0.55 12.77 -2.34
C ILE A 270 -1.29 13.06 -3.65
N HIS A 271 -2.63 13.14 -3.61
CA HIS A 271 -3.44 13.48 -4.77
C HIS A 271 -2.98 14.79 -5.40
N SER A 272 -2.82 15.84 -4.59
CA SER A 272 -2.37 17.16 -5.06
C SER A 272 -0.96 17.11 -5.69
N GLN A 273 -0.06 16.29 -5.15
CA GLN A 273 1.27 16.10 -5.71
C GLN A 273 1.23 15.35 -7.05
N ILE A 274 0.47 14.26 -7.13
CA ILE A 274 0.36 13.46 -8.35
C ILE A 274 -0.32 14.27 -9.47
N VAL A 275 -1.37 15.04 -9.17
CA VAL A 275 -2.02 15.95 -10.14
C VAL A 275 -0.99 16.86 -10.81
N ARG A 276 -0.12 17.51 -10.02
CA ARG A 276 0.94 18.37 -10.57
C ARG A 276 1.89 17.60 -11.48
N ASN A 277 2.27 16.39 -11.10
CA ASN A 277 3.16 15.56 -11.92
C ASN A 277 2.52 15.17 -13.26
N VAL A 278 1.25 14.72 -13.25
CA VAL A 278 0.56 14.30 -14.48
C VAL A 278 0.28 15.48 -15.42
N GLU A 279 -0.02 16.66 -14.87
CA GLU A 279 -0.16 17.90 -15.65
C GLU A 279 1.17 18.31 -16.29
N GLN A 280 2.29 18.26 -15.56
CA GLN A 280 3.64 18.50 -16.10
C GLN A 280 4.08 17.46 -17.14
N MET A 281 3.48 16.28 -17.13
CA MET A 281 3.67 15.25 -18.15
C MET A 281 2.81 15.47 -19.39
N GLY A 282 1.85 16.41 -19.35
CA GLY A 282 0.91 16.66 -20.44
C GLY A 282 -0.20 15.62 -20.56
N LEU A 283 -0.47 14.86 -19.49
CA LEU A 283 -1.58 13.90 -19.48
C LEU A 283 -2.93 14.64 -19.44
N ARG A 284 -3.89 14.14 -20.21
CA ARG A 284 -5.24 14.71 -20.27
C ARG A 284 -6.00 14.37 -19.00
N VAL A 285 -6.31 15.38 -18.18
CA VAL A 285 -7.07 15.25 -16.93
C VAL A 285 -8.56 15.41 -17.20
N THR A 286 -9.24 14.31 -17.49
CA THR A 286 -10.70 14.25 -17.70
C THR A 286 -11.39 13.41 -16.63
N SER A 287 -12.69 13.68 -16.48
CA SER A 287 -13.62 13.01 -15.58
C SER A 287 -14.47 12.04 -16.38
N CYS A 288 -14.74 10.86 -15.83
CA CYS A 288 -15.82 10.00 -16.31
C CYS A 288 -17.13 10.19 -15.54
N GLU A 289 -17.20 11.20 -14.67
CA GLU A 289 -18.35 11.52 -13.82
C GLU A 289 -18.81 10.30 -13.01
N ASP A 290 -20.00 9.78 -13.32
CA ASP A 290 -20.61 8.63 -12.65
C ASP A 290 -20.56 7.34 -13.51
N ASP A 291 -19.82 7.33 -14.63
CA ASP A 291 -19.61 6.13 -15.43
C ASP A 291 -18.66 5.16 -14.73
N THR A 292 -19.25 4.34 -13.87
CA THR A 292 -18.55 3.27 -13.14
C THR A 292 -18.04 2.15 -14.06
N LEU A 293 -18.58 1.99 -15.27
CA LEU A 293 -18.14 0.97 -16.21
C LEU A 293 -16.80 1.35 -16.81
N LEU A 294 -16.64 2.61 -17.25
CA LEU A 294 -15.39 3.12 -17.81
C LEU A 294 -14.24 3.00 -16.81
N LEU A 295 -14.47 3.42 -15.56
CA LEU A 295 -13.46 3.30 -14.49
C LEU A 295 -13.09 1.84 -14.21
N ARG A 296 -14.07 0.92 -14.18
CA ARG A 296 -13.79 -0.51 -13.97
C ARG A 296 -13.04 -1.15 -15.12
N ARG A 297 -13.34 -0.78 -16.37
CA ARG A 297 -12.55 -1.21 -17.54
C ARG A 297 -11.12 -0.67 -17.47
N CYS A 298 -10.94 0.58 -17.05
CA CYS A 298 -9.61 1.14 -16.79
C CYS A 298 -8.87 0.40 -15.66
N LEU A 299 -9.56 0.04 -14.57
CA LEU A 299 -8.99 -0.80 -13.50
C LEU A 299 -8.57 -2.17 -14.04
N ALA A 300 -9.39 -2.81 -14.88
CA ALA A 300 -9.04 -4.08 -15.53
C ALA A 300 -7.79 -3.94 -16.42
N ALA A 301 -7.70 -2.90 -17.27
CA ALA A 301 -6.54 -2.62 -18.11
C ALA A 301 -5.25 -2.31 -17.35
N SER A 302 -5.36 -1.84 -16.10
CA SER A 302 -4.20 -1.37 -15.33
C SER A 302 -3.74 -2.38 -14.28
N PHE A 303 -4.68 -3.06 -13.62
CA PHE A 303 -4.46 -4.03 -12.56
C PHE A 303 -4.59 -5.48 -13.07
N PHE A 304 -4.47 -5.72 -14.37
CA PHE A 304 -4.63 -7.05 -14.97
C PHE A 304 -3.71 -8.09 -14.31
N LEU A 305 -2.45 -7.75 -13.99
CA LEU A 305 -1.53 -8.64 -13.26
C LEU A 305 -2.05 -9.08 -11.87
N LYS A 306 -3.00 -8.32 -11.31
CA LYS A 306 -3.65 -8.54 -10.01
C LYS A 306 -5.13 -8.88 -10.20
N ALA A 307 -5.44 -9.76 -11.15
CA ALA A 307 -6.79 -10.31 -11.35
C ALA A 307 -6.93 -11.72 -10.75
N ALA A 308 -8.13 -12.04 -10.25
CA ALA A 308 -8.46 -13.36 -9.72
C ALA A 308 -9.86 -13.83 -10.14
N MET A 309 -10.00 -15.14 -10.34
CA MET A 309 -11.23 -15.82 -10.76
C MET A 309 -11.80 -16.65 -9.64
N LYS A 310 -13.10 -16.54 -9.40
CA LYS A 310 -13.80 -17.36 -8.42
C LYS A 310 -13.75 -18.84 -8.82
N GLN A 311 -13.64 -19.70 -7.82
CA GLN A 311 -13.60 -21.15 -7.94
C GLN A 311 -14.91 -21.75 -7.42
N PRO A 312 -15.24 -23.02 -7.74
CA PRO A 312 -16.49 -23.67 -7.31
C PRO A 312 -16.67 -23.74 -5.79
N ASP A 313 -15.57 -23.80 -5.03
CA ASP A 313 -15.55 -23.77 -3.56
C ASP A 313 -15.78 -22.36 -2.97
N GLY A 314 -15.91 -21.35 -3.83
CA GLY A 314 -16.09 -19.95 -3.45
C GLY A 314 -14.83 -19.24 -2.99
N ALA A 315 -13.65 -19.86 -3.12
CA ALA A 315 -12.35 -19.21 -3.09
C ALA A 315 -12.05 -18.55 -4.44
N TYR A 316 -10.92 -17.87 -4.55
CA TYR A 316 -10.46 -17.22 -5.78
C TYR A 316 -9.09 -17.75 -6.15
N ARG A 317 -8.84 -17.93 -7.45
CA ARG A 317 -7.53 -18.25 -8.00
C ARG A 317 -6.98 -17.02 -8.69
N VAL A 318 -5.83 -16.53 -8.23
CA VAL A 318 -5.09 -15.46 -8.91
C VAL A 318 -4.66 -15.94 -10.29
N THR A 319 -4.95 -15.14 -11.31
CA THR A 319 -4.76 -15.54 -12.71
C THR A 319 -3.29 -15.76 -13.07
N LEU A 320 -2.41 -14.86 -12.64
CA LEU A 320 -0.98 -14.93 -12.95
C LEU A 320 -0.23 -15.99 -12.14
N SER A 321 -0.42 -16.02 -10.81
CA SER A 321 0.35 -16.90 -9.92
C SER A 321 -0.33 -18.24 -9.61
N GLY A 322 -1.61 -18.42 -9.96
CA GLY A 322 -2.40 -19.60 -9.61
C GLY A 322 -2.73 -19.71 -8.11
N LEU A 323 -2.36 -18.72 -7.30
CA LEU A 323 -2.54 -18.76 -5.85
C LEU A 323 -4.02 -18.76 -5.48
N ILE A 324 -4.41 -19.64 -4.54
CA ILE A 324 -5.74 -19.62 -3.95
C ILE A 324 -5.80 -18.57 -2.84
N VAL A 325 -6.77 -17.67 -2.94
CA VAL A 325 -6.99 -16.53 -2.06
C VAL A 325 -8.47 -16.36 -1.73
N GLN A 326 -8.76 -15.58 -0.69
CA GLN A 326 -10.11 -15.19 -0.31
C GLN A 326 -10.25 -13.68 -0.31
N ILE A 327 -11.46 -13.16 -0.59
CA ILE A 327 -11.74 -11.74 -0.37
C ILE A 327 -11.64 -11.45 1.13
N HIS A 328 -10.89 -10.40 1.50
CA HIS A 328 -10.76 -10.03 2.90
C HIS A 328 -12.12 -9.59 3.50
N PRO A 329 -12.46 -9.95 4.76
CA PRO A 329 -13.75 -9.62 5.37
C PRO A 329 -14.08 -8.13 5.51
N SER A 330 -13.09 -7.25 5.31
CA SER A 330 -13.30 -5.80 5.31
C SER A 330 -13.83 -5.25 3.98
N SER A 331 -13.75 -6.03 2.89
CA SER A 331 -14.20 -5.60 1.57
C SER A 331 -15.72 -5.55 1.50
N VAL A 332 -16.26 -4.58 0.76
CA VAL A 332 -17.71 -4.50 0.46
C VAL A 332 -18.18 -5.70 -0.37
N LEU A 333 -17.27 -6.38 -1.08
CA LEU A 333 -17.55 -7.53 -1.93
C LEU A 333 -17.45 -8.89 -1.22
N PHE A 334 -17.11 -8.91 0.08
CA PHE A 334 -16.92 -10.15 0.84
C PHE A 334 -18.11 -11.12 0.74
N ARG A 335 -19.35 -10.58 0.71
CA ARG A 335 -20.58 -11.38 0.57
C ARG A 335 -21.05 -11.55 -0.87
N ALA A 336 -20.83 -10.55 -1.73
CA ALA A 336 -21.32 -10.57 -3.11
C ALA A 336 -20.62 -11.64 -3.97
N LYS A 337 -19.33 -11.88 -3.69
CA LYS A 337 -18.48 -12.88 -4.38
C LYS A 337 -18.68 -12.93 -5.91
N PRO A 338 -18.34 -11.85 -6.64
CA PRO A 338 -18.42 -11.79 -8.10
C PRO A 338 -17.47 -12.80 -8.77
N GLU A 339 -17.74 -13.17 -10.04
CA GLU A 339 -16.97 -14.21 -10.74
C GLU A 339 -15.52 -13.80 -11.05
N CYS A 340 -15.29 -12.55 -11.45
CA CYS A 340 -13.97 -12.01 -11.73
C CYS A 340 -13.71 -10.72 -10.94
N ILE A 341 -12.51 -10.59 -10.40
CA ILE A 341 -12.10 -9.44 -9.59
C ILE A 341 -10.70 -8.97 -9.95
N VAL A 342 -10.45 -7.67 -9.75
CA VAL A 342 -9.11 -7.09 -9.57
C VAL A 342 -8.91 -6.68 -8.12
N PHE A 343 -7.67 -6.74 -7.65
CA PHE A 343 -7.31 -6.38 -6.28
C PHE A 343 -6.05 -5.52 -6.22
N ASN A 344 -5.88 -4.77 -5.13
CA ASN A 344 -4.69 -3.95 -4.92
C ASN A 344 -3.57 -4.72 -4.21
N GLU A 345 -3.92 -5.38 -3.11
CA GLU A 345 -2.98 -6.00 -2.18
C GLU A 345 -3.35 -7.46 -1.96
N LEU A 346 -2.31 -8.29 -1.87
CA LEU A 346 -2.41 -9.67 -1.42
C LEU A 346 -1.69 -9.75 -0.07
N VAL A 347 -2.41 -10.13 0.98
CA VAL A 347 -1.90 -10.19 2.34
C VAL A 347 -1.98 -11.62 2.84
N HIS A 348 -0.86 -12.15 3.32
CA HIS A 348 -0.81 -13.46 3.96
C HIS A 348 -0.86 -13.34 5.49
N THR A 349 -1.77 -14.10 6.12
CA THR A 349 -1.89 -14.24 7.57
C THR A 349 -1.97 -15.73 7.93
N ASN A 350 -3.11 -16.21 8.44
CA ASN A 350 -3.42 -17.64 8.51
C ASN A 350 -3.94 -18.16 7.16
N HIS A 351 -4.58 -17.27 6.40
CA HIS A 351 -4.99 -17.50 5.02
C HIS A 351 -4.49 -16.34 4.15
N SER A 352 -4.43 -16.57 2.83
CA SER A 352 -4.13 -15.55 1.84
C SER A 352 -5.40 -14.77 1.50
N TYR A 353 -5.37 -13.47 1.73
CA TYR A 353 -6.48 -12.57 1.45
C TYR A 353 -6.12 -11.53 0.42
N VAL A 354 -7.10 -11.17 -0.43
CA VAL A 354 -7.00 -10.00 -1.31
C VAL A 354 -7.80 -8.84 -0.73
N ARG A 355 -7.25 -7.63 -0.84
CA ARG A 355 -7.81 -6.37 -0.32
C ARG A 355 -7.95 -5.33 -1.41
N ASN A 356 -8.87 -4.39 -1.16
CA ASN A 356 -9.28 -3.34 -2.09
C ASN A 356 -9.68 -3.96 -3.43
N VAL A 357 -10.82 -4.64 -3.44
CA VAL A 357 -11.27 -5.49 -4.53
C VAL A 357 -12.36 -4.79 -5.32
N SER A 358 -12.32 -4.88 -6.64
CA SER A 358 -13.42 -4.45 -7.53
C SER A 358 -13.82 -5.57 -8.48
N ARG A 359 -15.12 -5.66 -8.77
CA ARG A 359 -15.64 -6.61 -9.76
C ARG A 359 -15.29 -6.13 -11.15
N ILE A 360 -14.90 -7.05 -12.02
CA ILE A 360 -14.66 -6.80 -13.45
C ILE A 360 -15.29 -7.92 -14.29
N ASP A 361 -15.38 -7.70 -15.59
CA ASP A 361 -15.64 -8.78 -16.54
C ASP A 361 -14.32 -9.43 -16.98
N TYR A 362 -14.28 -10.76 -17.02
CA TYR A 362 -13.11 -11.50 -17.50
C TYR A 362 -12.80 -11.18 -18.98
N LEU A 363 -13.83 -10.92 -19.80
CA LEU A 363 -13.65 -10.58 -21.21
C LEU A 363 -12.82 -9.30 -21.39
N TRP A 364 -12.87 -8.36 -20.44
CA TRP A 364 -12.04 -7.15 -20.49
C TRP A 364 -10.56 -7.46 -20.32
N LEU A 365 -10.18 -8.52 -19.60
CA LEU A 365 -8.78 -8.92 -19.47
C LEU A 365 -8.25 -9.45 -20.80
N VAL A 366 -9.05 -10.24 -21.51
CA VAL A 366 -8.72 -10.75 -22.86
C VAL A 366 -8.61 -9.61 -23.85
N GLU A 367 -9.53 -8.63 -23.80
CA GLU A 367 -9.54 -7.46 -24.68
C GLU A 367 -8.37 -6.50 -24.40
N LEU A 368 -8.12 -6.18 -23.13
CA LEU A 368 -7.22 -5.07 -22.73
C LEU A 368 -5.79 -5.55 -22.43
N ALA A 369 -5.59 -6.83 -22.16
CA ALA A 369 -4.29 -7.46 -21.95
C ALA A 369 -4.18 -8.81 -22.70
N PRO A 370 -4.38 -8.82 -24.03
CA PRO A 370 -4.39 -10.06 -24.82
C PRO A 370 -3.07 -10.82 -24.77
N HIS A 371 -1.95 -10.12 -24.63
CA HIS A 371 -0.61 -10.71 -24.50
C HIS A 371 -0.47 -11.65 -23.28
N LEU A 372 -1.35 -11.53 -22.27
CA LEU A 372 -1.37 -12.40 -21.10
C LEU A 372 -2.59 -13.33 -21.07
N TYR A 373 -3.75 -12.89 -21.57
CA TYR A 373 -5.03 -13.59 -21.40
C TYR A 373 -5.61 -14.21 -22.67
N ALA A 374 -5.11 -13.87 -23.85
CA ALA A 374 -5.51 -14.57 -25.07
C ALA A 374 -4.97 -16.00 -25.02
N VAL A 375 -5.81 -16.97 -25.37
CA VAL A 375 -5.36 -18.35 -25.59
C VAL A 375 -4.41 -18.30 -26.79
N GLN A 376 -3.15 -18.69 -26.58
CA GLN A 376 -2.26 -18.99 -27.70
C GLN A 376 -2.80 -20.27 -28.36
N ASP A 377 -3.22 -20.17 -29.62
CA ASP A 377 -3.57 -21.32 -30.45
C ASP A 377 -2.40 -22.29 -30.63
#